data_AF-A0A357V5B8-F1
#
_entry.id   AF-A0A357V5B8-F1
#
_cell.length_a   1.000
_cell.length_b   1.000
_cell.length_c   1.000
_cell.angle_alpha   90.00
_cell.angle_beta   90.00
_cell.angle_gamma   90.00
#
_symmetry.space_group_name_H-M   'P 1'
#
loop_
_entity.id
_entity.type
_entity.pdbx_description
1 polymer ?
#
loop_
_entity_poly.entity_id
_entity_poly.type
_entity_poly.pdbx_seq_one_letter_code
_entity_poly.pdbx_strand_id
1 'polypeptide(L)'
;ACACCGTPFEYDAGEGTLCAACIRRPPVYERARAVLVYDDASRSMILGFKHGDRTEAAPAFGRWLARAGADLLAEADIIAPVPL
;
A
#
# COMPACT_ATOMS: atom_id res chain seq x y z
N ALA A 1 7.46 -0.57 -9.57
CA ALA A 1 7.35 0.30 -8.38
C ALA A 1 8.55 0.04 -7.48
N CYS A 2 8.89 0.96 -6.57
CA CYS A 2 9.95 0.78 -5.59
C CYS A 2 9.74 -0.52 -4.80
N ALA A 3 10.74 -1.39 -4.75
CA ALA A 3 10.63 -2.69 -4.07
C ALA A 3 10.34 -2.53 -2.56
N CYS A 4 10.89 -1.48 -1.94
CA CYS A 4 10.69 -1.15 -0.52
C CYS A 4 9.35 -0.42 -0.30
N CYS A 5 9.24 0.87 -0.61
CA CYS A 5 8.06 1.67 -0.24
C CYS A 5 6.85 1.54 -1.19
N GLY A 6 6.98 0.85 -2.33
CA GLY A 6 5.89 0.67 -3.28
C GLY A 6 5.54 1.89 -4.13
N THR A 7 6.28 3.01 -4.02
CA THR A 7 6.08 4.19 -4.89
C THR A 7 6.20 3.81 -6.36
N PRO A 8 5.22 4.17 -7.22
CA PRO A 8 5.28 3.82 -8.64
C PRO A 8 6.45 4.51 -9.34
N PHE A 9 6.95 3.87 -10.40
CA PHE A 9 7.90 4.46 -11.33
C PHE A 9 7.15 4.80 -12.63
N GLU A 10 7.61 5.81 -13.36
CA GLU A 10 7.02 6.20 -14.65
C GLU A 10 7.29 5.17 -15.76
N TYR A 11 8.32 4.37 -15.59
CA TYR A 11 8.73 3.30 -16.50
C TYR A 11 9.08 2.04 -15.71
N ASP A 12 9.25 0.92 -16.42
CA ASP A 12 9.73 -0.31 -15.82
C ASP A 12 11.20 -0.16 -15.42
N ALA A 13 11.43 -0.08 -14.12
CA ALA A 13 12.76 0.08 -13.54
C ALA A 13 13.43 -1.27 -13.22
N GLY A 14 12.79 -2.39 -13.54
CA GLY A 14 13.24 -3.73 -13.18
C GLY A 14 12.87 -4.15 -11.75
N GLU A 15 12.99 -5.45 -11.51
CA GLU A 15 12.70 -6.07 -10.22
C GLU A 15 13.73 -5.67 -9.16
N GLY A 16 13.29 -5.51 -7.90
CA GLY A 16 14.18 -5.15 -6.79
C GLY A 16 14.60 -3.68 -6.74
N THR A 17 14.27 -2.87 -7.75
CA THR A 17 14.73 -1.48 -7.82
C THR A 17 14.16 -0.61 -6.70
N LEU A 18 15.03 0.19 -6.09
CA LEU A 18 14.70 1.14 -5.01
C LEU A 18 14.61 2.56 -5.55
N CYS A 19 13.66 3.36 -5.02
CA CYS A 19 13.60 4.78 -5.31
C CYS A 19 14.69 5.55 -4.53
N ALA A 20 15.05 6.73 -5.02
CA ALA A 20 16.06 7.59 -4.40
C ALA A 20 15.75 7.91 -2.92
N ALA A 21 14.47 8.05 -2.56
CA ALA A 21 14.06 8.30 -1.18
C ALA A 21 14.41 7.13 -0.25
N CYS A 22 14.12 5.89 -0.67
CA CYS A 22 14.44 4.68 0.09
C CYS A 22 15.95 4.44 0.18
N ILE A 23 16.71 4.74 -0.88
CA ILE A 23 18.17 4.63 -0.86
C ILE A 23 18.77 5.65 0.12
N ARG A 24 18.33 6.91 0.04
CA ARG A 24 18.88 8.00 0.86
C ARG A 24 18.56 7.83 2.34
N ARG A 25 17.35 7.38 2.66
CA ARG A 25 16.88 7.19 4.03
C ARG A 25 15.97 5.97 4.08
N PRO A 26 16.54 4.78 4.30
CA PRO A 26 15.76 3.55 4.41
C PRO A 26 14.69 3.68 5.50
N PRO A 27 13.43 3.28 5.22
CA PRO A 27 12.38 3.26 6.23
C PRO A 27 12.62 2.13 7.25
N VAL A 28 11.90 2.17 8.37
CA VAL A 28 11.95 1.14 9.45
C VAL A 28 11.19 -0.15 9.11
N TYR A 29 10.81 -0.33 7.84
CA TYR A 29 10.11 -1.50 7.34
C TYR A 29 10.81 -1.99 6.06
N GLU A 30 10.65 -3.26 5.75
CA GLU A 30 11.28 -3.85 4.57
C GLU A 30 10.49 -3.56 3.29
N ARG A 31 9.18 -3.82 3.33
CA ARG A 31 8.29 -3.69 2.17
C ARG A 31 6.94 -3.11 2.58
N ALA A 32 6.44 -2.18 1.77
CA ALA A 32 5.10 -1.62 1.87
C ALA A 32 4.40 -1.68 0.51
N ARG A 33 3.09 -1.96 0.53
CA ARG A 33 2.24 -1.96 -0.66
C ARG A 33 0.96 -1.18 -0.39
N ALA A 34 0.51 -0.44 -1.41
CA ALA A 34 -0.72 0.31 -1.39
C ALA A 34 -1.52 -0.01 -2.65
N VAL A 35 -2.85 0.03 -2.54
CA VAL A 35 -3.75 -0.17 -3.69
C VAL A 35 -3.75 1.06 -4.61
N LEU A 36 -3.66 2.25 -4.02
CA LEU A 36 -3.88 3.52 -4.71
C LEU A 36 -2.77 4.51 -4.36
N VAL A 37 -2.40 5.34 -5.34
CA VAL A 37 -1.76 6.63 -5.06
C VAL A 37 -2.82 7.52 -4.41
N TYR A 38 -2.48 8.19 -3.32
CA TYR A 38 -3.41 9.10 -2.66
C TYR A 38 -3.50 10.42 -3.43
N ASP A 39 -4.62 10.60 -4.13
CA ASP A 39 -4.93 11.66 -5.08
C ASP A 39 -6.42 12.00 -5.02
N ASP A 40 -6.89 12.90 -5.88
CA ASP A 40 -8.29 13.36 -5.86
C ASP A 40 -9.30 12.22 -6.13
N ALA A 41 -8.93 11.21 -6.92
CA ALA A 41 -9.80 10.08 -7.25
C ALA A 41 -9.93 9.09 -6.07
N SER A 42 -8.84 8.83 -5.35
CA SER A 42 -8.83 7.91 -4.21
C SER A 42 -9.27 8.57 -2.90
N ARG A 43 -9.06 9.88 -2.75
CA ARG A 43 -9.26 10.62 -1.50
C ARG A 43 -10.68 10.54 -0.96
N SER A 44 -11.68 10.76 -1.80
CA SER A 44 -13.09 10.75 -1.36
C SER A 44 -13.52 9.38 -0.84
N MET A 45 -13.11 8.30 -1.52
CA MET A 45 -13.39 6.92 -1.11
C MET A 45 -12.74 6.59 0.24
N ILE A 46 -11.47 6.95 0.42
CA ILE A 46 -10.72 6.66 1.65
C ILE A 46 -11.27 7.47 2.83
N LEU A 47 -11.57 8.75 2.65
CA LEU A 47 -12.12 9.59 3.72
C LEU A 47 -13.55 9.18 4.10
N GLY A 48 -14.39 8.80 3.11
CA GLY A 48 -15.71 8.25 3.38
C GLY A 48 -15.65 6.99 4.23
N PHE A 49 -14.71 6.08 3.94
CA PHE A 49 -14.50 4.87 4.73
C PHE A 49 -13.97 5.17 6.14
N LYS A 50 -13.00 6.09 6.28
CA LYS A 50 -12.36 6.39 7.57
C LYS A 50 -13.22 7.23 8.51
N HIS A 51 -14.04 8.14 7.97
CA HIS A 51 -14.69 9.20 8.76
C HIS A 51 -16.16 9.44 8.40
N GLY A 52 -16.67 8.84 7.33
CA GLY A 52 -18.03 9.06 6.82
C GLY A 52 -18.96 7.87 7.00
N ASP A 53 -18.64 6.94 7.91
CA ASP A 53 -19.39 5.70 8.18
C ASP A 53 -19.65 4.82 6.95
N ARG A 54 -18.87 4.98 5.86
CA ARG A 54 -18.98 4.19 4.63
C ARG A 54 -18.31 2.82 4.74
N THR A 55 -18.60 2.11 5.82
CA THR A 55 -17.95 0.82 6.16
C THR A 55 -18.31 -0.32 5.21
N GLU A 56 -19.38 -0.17 4.42
CA GLU A 56 -19.76 -1.11 3.37
C GLU A 56 -18.69 -1.24 2.26
N ALA A 57 -17.74 -0.30 2.17
CA ALA A 57 -16.58 -0.41 1.29
C ALA A 57 -15.54 -1.45 1.75
N ALA A 58 -15.59 -1.91 3.01
CA ALA A 58 -14.60 -2.82 3.59
C ALA A 58 -14.34 -4.10 2.75
N PRO A 59 -15.36 -4.83 2.25
CA PRO A 59 -15.12 -6.03 1.46
C PRO A 59 -14.39 -5.75 0.14
N ALA A 60 -14.68 -4.61 -0.50
CA ALA A 60 -14.01 -4.22 -1.74
C ALA A 60 -12.54 -3.84 -1.46
N PHE A 61 -12.31 -2.97 -0.47
CA PHE A 61 -10.96 -2.52 -0.10
C PHE A 61 -10.10 -3.68 0.40
N GLY A 62 -10.66 -4.59 1.21
CA GLY A 62 -9.96 -5.78 1.67
C GLY A 62 -9.50 -6.68 0.53
N ARG A 63 -10.35 -6.93 -0.48
CA ARG A 63 -9.97 -7.69 -1.68
C ARG A 63 -8.89 -6.98 -2.50
N TRP A 64 -8.94 -5.67 -2.61
CA TRP A 64 -7.90 -4.91 -3.31
C TRP A 64 -6.57 -4.94 -2.57
N LEU A 65 -6.58 -4.76 -1.24
CA LEU A 65 -5.40 -4.87 -0.40
C LEU A 65 -4.78 -6.27 -0.49
N ALA A 66 -5.60 -7.32 -0.42
CA ALA A 66 -5.13 -8.70 -0.54
C ALA A 66 -4.42 -8.96 -1.88
N ARG A 67 -4.93 -8.38 -2.97
CA ARG A 67 -4.29 -8.50 -4.30
C ARG A 67 -3.01 -7.68 -4.41
N ALA A 68 -3.01 -6.44 -3.94
CA ALA A 68 -1.84 -5.55 -4.02
C ALA A 68 -0.69 -5.99 -3.10
N GLY A 69 -1.02 -6.65 -1.99
CA GLY A 69 -0.08 -7.20 -1.02
C GLY A 69 0.08 -8.71 -1.09
N ALA A 70 -0.29 -9.37 -2.20
CA ALA A 70 -0.33 -10.83 -2.29
C ALA A 70 0.98 -11.51 -1.83
N ASP A 71 2.12 -11.01 -2.32
CA ASP A 71 3.43 -11.54 -1.95
C ASP A 71 3.74 -11.32 -0.46
N LEU A 72 3.38 -10.15 0.09
CA LEU A 72 3.57 -9.86 1.52
C LEU A 72 2.71 -10.78 2.41
N LEU A 73 1.48 -11.03 1.98
CA LEU A 73 0.56 -11.89 2.72
C LEU A 73 0.96 -13.37 2.63
N ALA A 74 1.54 -13.79 1.50
CA ALA A 74 2.05 -15.15 1.34
C ALA A 74 3.22 -15.45 2.30
N GLU A 75 4.00 -14.43 2.65
CA GLU A 75 5.16 -14.52 3.55
C GLU A 75 4.81 -14.19 5.02
N ALA A 76 3.58 -13.74 5.31
CA ALA A 76 3.22 -13.25 6.65
C ALA A 76 2.70 -14.38 7.56
N ASP A 77 3.34 -14.57 8.71
CA ASP A 77 2.84 -15.46 9.77
C ASP A 77 1.67 -14.85 10.55
N ILE A 78 1.64 -13.52 10.67
CA ILE A 78 0.68 -12.77 11.49
C ILE A 78 0.23 -11.51 10.75
N ILE A 79 -1.07 -11.21 10.85
CA ILE A 79 -1.64 -9.91 10.49
C ILE A 79 -2.08 -9.21 11.77
N ALA A 80 -1.43 -8.10 12.09
CA ALA A 80 -1.74 -7.29 13.27
C ALA A 80 -2.31 -5.92 12.85
N PRO A 81 -3.44 -5.47 13.44
CA PRO A 81 -3.95 -4.13 13.20
C PRO A 81 -3.04 -3.10 13.87
N VAL A 82 -2.81 -1.97 13.20
CA VAL A 82 -2.15 -0.81 13.82
C VAL A 82 -3.24 0.05 14.48
N PRO A 83 -3.23 0.20 15.82
CA PRO A 83 -4.19 1.07 16.50
C PRO A 83 -4.00 2.53 16.09
N LEU A 84 -5.12 3.25 15.99
CA LEU A 84 -5.17 4.70 15.76
C LEU A 84 -5.24 5.45 17.10
#